data_AF-A0A933Y3S2-F1
#
_entry.id   AF-A0A933Y3S2-F1
#
_cell.length_a   1.000
_cell.length_b   1.000
_cell.length_c   1.000
_cell.angle_alpha   90.00
_cell.angle_beta   90.00
_cell.angle_gamma   90.00
#
_symmetry.space_group_name_H-M   'P 1'
#
loop_
_entity.id
_entity.type
_entity.pdbx_description
1 polymer ?
#
loop_
_entity_poly.entity_id
_entity_poly.type
_entity_poly.pdbx_seq_one_letter_code
_entity_poly.pdbx_strand_id
1 'polypeptide(L)'
;MTILVRLFVLLIALAGVAGAKQDPRDARDRWERMPHDERAKFVERFEEFRTLPPEKRAKLAERAKRLEGLRTELVKELPAEVRARLEKLTPLERAEALREFMERRLEERGRHVRGFLPRELRARIENAPPDQREPMVREFCENARREDGRRMLDALARRLELAPEEVARIETLPEGQHFEAVMELRRRVIERDVAEEGLPTWLEAAEWADVQKLPTRPFFERFHDLRRDRCGREHDGGPGGPRFGPPRRGEHFQSPRELFEPDPAWRDEAERLPSEQRKPFLEGRLRERILDRLAARPELITPEQLELLRTKQGAEFQSALRDALRGKAETLEKRTPRERR
;
A
#
# COMPACT_ATOMS: atom_id res chain seq x y z
N MET A 1 -25.00 6.29 -43.21
CA MET A 1 -24.26 5.12 -42.65
C MET A 1 -22.74 5.20 -42.79
N THR A 2 -22.19 5.58 -43.95
CA THR A 2 -20.73 5.68 -44.21
C THR A 2 -19.98 6.72 -43.37
N ILE A 3 -20.63 7.82 -42.96
CA ILE A 3 -20.03 8.85 -42.08
C ILE A 3 -19.89 8.33 -40.63
N LEU A 4 -20.90 7.62 -40.13
CA LEU A 4 -20.89 6.99 -38.79
C LEU A 4 -19.82 5.89 -38.67
N VAL A 5 -19.64 5.07 -39.71
CA VAL A 5 -18.58 4.04 -39.75
C VAL A 5 -17.18 4.67 -39.76
N ARG A 6 -16.96 5.77 -40.50
CA ARG A 6 -15.67 6.49 -40.51
C ARG A 6 -15.36 7.16 -39.17
N LEU A 7 -16.37 7.67 -38.48
CA LEU A 7 -16.21 8.27 -37.14
C LEU A 7 -16.00 7.21 -36.05
N PHE A 8 -16.61 6.04 -36.17
CA PHE A 8 -16.37 4.89 -35.30
C PHE A 8 -14.93 4.37 -35.42
N VAL A 9 -14.39 4.28 -36.64
CA VAL A 9 -12.97 3.94 -36.89
C VAL A 9 -12.04 5.00 -36.27
N LEU A 10 -12.42 6.29 -36.31
CA LEU A 10 -11.65 7.37 -35.70
C LEU A 10 -11.61 7.28 -34.17
N LEU A 11 -12.67 6.76 -33.53
CA LEU A 11 -12.75 6.66 -32.07
C LEU A 11 -12.11 5.39 -31.51
N ILE A 12 -12.15 4.28 -32.24
CA ILE A 12 -11.29 3.12 -31.93
C ILE A 12 -9.81 3.48 -32.10
N ALA A 13 -9.48 4.32 -33.09
CA ALA A 13 -8.13 4.86 -33.27
C ALA A 13 -7.72 5.86 -32.16
N LEU A 14 -8.67 6.61 -31.58
CA LEU A 14 -8.43 7.53 -30.45
C LEU A 14 -8.46 6.83 -29.08
N ALA A 15 -9.18 5.72 -28.93
CA ALA A 15 -9.15 4.83 -27.78
C ALA A 15 -7.97 3.84 -27.84
N GLY A 16 -6.87 4.26 -28.48
CA GLY A 16 -5.71 3.47 -28.87
C GLY A 16 -5.20 2.55 -27.76
N VAL A 17 -5.63 1.29 -27.85
CA VAL A 17 -4.82 0.12 -27.48
C VAL A 17 -3.49 0.28 -28.21
N ALA A 18 -2.41 0.50 -27.47
CA ALA A 18 -1.14 0.89 -28.07
C ALA A 18 -0.45 -0.32 -28.73
N GLY A 19 -0.09 -0.17 -30.01
CA GLY A 19 1.03 -0.89 -30.62
C GLY A 19 0.73 -1.59 -31.95
N ALA A 20 -0.45 -2.17 -32.11
CA ALA A 20 -0.88 -2.68 -33.41
C ALA A 20 -1.65 -1.55 -34.12
N LYS A 21 -1.23 -1.16 -35.32
CA LYS A 21 -2.15 -0.51 -36.26
C LYS A 21 -3.34 -1.46 -36.41
N GLN A 22 -4.39 -1.28 -35.62
CA GLN A 22 -5.59 -2.08 -35.80
C GLN A 22 -6.06 -1.78 -37.22
N ASP A 23 -6.08 -2.83 -38.05
CA ASP A 23 -6.55 -2.70 -39.41
C ASP A 23 -7.97 -2.09 -39.32
N PRO A 24 -8.26 -0.97 -40.01
CA PRO A 24 -9.61 -0.42 -40.08
C PRO A 24 -10.67 -1.47 -40.46
N ARG A 25 -10.27 -2.54 -41.16
CA ARG A 25 -11.10 -3.71 -41.49
C ARG A 25 -11.51 -4.48 -40.23
N ASP A 26 -10.60 -4.76 -39.31
CA ASP A 26 -10.91 -5.45 -38.05
C ASP A 26 -11.90 -4.67 -37.18
N ALA A 27 -11.75 -3.34 -37.14
CA ALA A 27 -12.67 -2.47 -36.41
C ALA A 27 -14.09 -2.52 -37.01
N ARG A 28 -14.18 -2.54 -38.34
CA ARG A 28 -15.44 -2.65 -39.07
C ARG A 28 -16.08 -4.03 -38.88
N ASP A 29 -15.32 -5.11 -39.01
CA ASP A 29 -15.83 -6.47 -38.84
C ASP A 29 -16.37 -6.69 -37.42
N ARG A 30 -15.69 -6.16 -36.39
CA ARG A 30 -16.19 -6.17 -35.01
C ARG A 30 -17.50 -5.39 -34.87
N TRP A 31 -17.61 -4.23 -35.51
CA TRP A 31 -18.86 -3.45 -35.50
C TRP A 31 -19.99 -4.21 -36.18
N GLU A 32 -19.74 -4.84 -37.33
CA GLU A 32 -20.77 -5.57 -38.08
C GLU A 32 -21.27 -6.82 -37.33
N ARG A 33 -20.39 -7.48 -36.55
CA ARG A 33 -20.74 -8.64 -35.70
C ARG A 33 -21.42 -8.27 -34.38
N MET A 34 -21.37 -6.99 -33.98
CA MET A 34 -21.92 -6.54 -32.71
C MET A 34 -23.47 -6.58 -32.74
N PRO A 35 -24.12 -7.08 -31.67
CA PRO A 35 -25.58 -7.00 -31.51
C PRO A 35 -26.13 -5.59 -31.75
N HIS A 36 -27.35 -5.49 -32.28
CA HIS A 36 -27.93 -4.19 -32.65
C HIS A 36 -28.10 -3.25 -31.45
N ASP A 37 -28.51 -3.78 -30.31
CA ASP A 37 -28.67 -3.04 -29.05
C ASP A 37 -27.33 -2.51 -28.51
N GLU A 38 -26.25 -3.29 -28.63
CA GLU A 38 -24.90 -2.84 -28.28
C GLU A 38 -24.42 -1.72 -29.22
N ARG A 39 -24.62 -1.88 -30.54
CA ARG A 39 -24.30 -0.82 -31.51
C ARG A 39 -25.05 0.48 -31.20
N ALA A 40 -26.33 0.39 -30.86
CA ALA A 40 -27.14 1.55 -30.49
C ALA A 40 -26.54 2.29 -29.28
N LYS A 41 -26.16 1.57 -28.22
CA LYS A 41 -25.49 2.15 -27.04
C LYS A 41 -24.16 2.82 -27.40
N PHE A 42 -23.39 2.24 -28.32
CA PHE A 42 -22.14 2.84 -28.78
C PHE A 42 -22.37 4.13 -29.58
N VAL A 43 -23.37 4.17 -30.47
CA VAL A 43 -23.72 5.39 -31.21
C VAL A 43 -24.17 6.48 -30.24
N GLU A 44 -25.05 6.16 -29.29
CA GLU A 44 -25.53 7.09 -28.27
C GLU A 44 -24.37 7.71 -27.48
N ARG A 45 -23.50 6.88 -26.89
CA ARG A 45 -22.30 7.34 -26.15
C ARG A 45 -21.36 8.17 -27.02
N PHE A 46 -21.28 7.85 -28.31
CA PHE A 46 -20.45 8.63 -29.23
C PHE A 46 -21.04 10.02 -29.46
N GLU A 47 -22.33 10.13 -29.70
CA GLU A 47 -23.00 11.42 -29.87
C GLU A 47 -22.93 12.24 -28.56
N GLU A 48 -23.10 11.61 -27.39
CA GLU A 48 -22.81 12.25 -26.10
C GLU A 48 -21.38 12.77 -26.04
N PHE A 49 -20.38 11.96 -26.39
CA PHE A 49 -18.99 12.38 -26.42
C PHE A 49 -18.75 13.55 -27.38
N ARG A 50 -19.43 13.59 -28.53
CA ARG A 50 -19.31 14.69 -29.51
C ARG A 50 -19.88 16.01 -29.00
N THR A 51 -20.92 15.95 -28.18
CA THR A 51 -21.54 17.15 -27.58
C THR A 51 -20.76 17.69 -26.39
N LEU A 52 -19.78 16.94 -25.87
CA LEU A 52 -18.91 17.41 -24.79
C LEU A 52 -18.03 18.61 -25.24
N PRO A 53 -17.85 19.61 -24.35
CA PRO A 53 -16.87 20.67 -24.55
C PRO A 53 -15.47 20.13 -24.86
N PRO A 54 -14.66 20.84 -25.68
CA PRO A 54 -13.30 20.43 -26.01
C PRO A 54 -12.43 20.09 -24.79
N GLU A 55 -12.53 20.83 -23.67
CA GLU A 55 -11.72 20.53 -22.48
C GLU A 55 -12.12 19.20 -21.84
N LYS A 56 -13.42 18.87 -21.81
CA LYS A 56 -13.89 17.58 -21.27
C LYS A 56 -13.43 16.42 -22.15
N ARG A 57 -13.47 16.58 -23.48
CA ARG A 57 -12.94 15.57 -24.41
C ARG A 57 -11.45 15.36 -24.24
N ALA A 58 -10.68 16.43 -24.07
CA ALA A 58 -9.24 16.35 -23.80
C ALA A 58 -8.94 15.59 -22.49
N LYS A 59 -9.67 15.86 -21.40
CA LYS A 59 -9.55 15.12 -20.14
C LYS A 59 -9.88 13.63 -20.28
N LEU A 60 -10.90 13.29 -21.05
CA LEU A 60 -11.24 11.88 -21.34
C LEU A 60 -10.13 11.18 -22.13
N ALA A 61 -9.55 11.85 -23.12
CA ALA A 61 -8.43 11.32 -23.90
C ALA A 61 -7.18 11.11 -23.03
N GLU A 62 -6.86 12.06 -22.15
CA GLU A 62 -5.76 11.91 -21.18
C GLU A 62 -6.00 10.72 -20.24
N ARG A 63 -7.22 10.57 -19.72
CA ARG A 63 -7.61 9.45 -18.87
C ARG A 63 -7.49 8.11 -19.61
N ALA A 64 -7.93 8.04 -20.87
CA ALA A 64 -7.78 6.84 -21.70
C ALA A 64 -6.30 6.48 -21.89
N LYS A 65 -5.44 7.46 -22.22
CA LYS A 65 -3.99 7.26 -22.33
C LYS A 65 -3.37 6.75 -21.03
N ARG A 66 -3.80 7.29 -19.88
CA ARG A 66 -3.35 6.86 -18.55
C ARG A 66 -3.74 5.41 -18.26
N LEU A 67 -4.98 5.02 -18.57
CA LEU A 67 -5.46 3.64 -18.40
C LEU A 67 -4.69 2.66 -19.28
N GLU A 68 -4.35 3.05 -20.52
CA GLU A 68 -3.55 2.20 -21.41
C GLU A 68 -2.11 2.03 -20.90
N GLY A 69 -1.51 3.10 -20.34
CA GLY A 69 -0.22 3.01 -19.66
C GLY A 69 -0.27 2.05 -18.47
N LEU A 70 -1.30 2.15 -17.62
CA LEU A 70 -1.50 1.23 -16.50
C LEU A 70 -1.70 -0.21 -16.96
N ARG A 71 -2.43 -0.44 -18.05
CA ARG A 71 -2.62 -1.76 -18.65
C ARG A 71 -1.29 -2.35 -19.13
N THR A 72 -0.46 -1.54 -19.77
CA THR A 72 0.85 -1.96 -20.27
C THR A 72 1.79 -2.34 -19.13
N GLU A 73 1.87 -1.51 -18.09
CA GLU A 73 2.67 -1.82 -16.89
C GLU A 73 2.14 -3.05 -16.17
N LEU A 74 0.81 -3.17 -16.05
CA LEU A 74 0.18 -4.36 -15.48
C LEU A 74 0.63 -5.62 -16.21
N VAL A 75 0.58 -5.65 -17.55
CA VAL A 75 1.01 -6.82 -18.33
C VAL A 75 2.47 -7.16 -18.05
N LYS A 76 3.36 -6.18 -17.90
CA LYS A 76 4.79 -6.40 -17.58
C LYS A 76 4.98 -7.04 -16.20
N GLU A 77 4.15 -6.66 -15.23
CA GLU A 77 4.20 -7.18 -13.86
C GLU A 77 3.56 -8.57 -13.70
N LEU A 78 2.82 -9.06 -14.70
CA LEU A 78 2.19 -10.38 -14.63
C LEU A 78 3.25 -11.50 -14.67
N PRO A 79 3.05 -12.59 -13.88
CA PRO A 79 3.87 -13.79 -13.99
C PRO A 79 3.95 -14.30 -15.43
N ALA A 80 5.09 -14.88 -15.81
CA ALA A 80 5.34 -15.35 -17.17
C ALA A 80 4.26 -16.34 -17.65
N GLU A 81 3.76 -17.18 -16.74
CA GLU A 81 2.71 -18.16 -16.99
C GLU A 81 1.38 -17.49 -17.33
N VAL A 82 1.05 -16.39 -16.65
CA VAL A 82 -0.18 -15.63 -16.91
C VAL A 82 -0.08 -14.89 -18.24
N ARG A 83 1.07 -14.30 -18.55
CA ARG A 83 1.32 -13.65 -19.86
C ARG A 83 1.18 -14.65 -21.00
N ALA A 84 1.80 -15.83 -20.88
CA ALA A 84 1.70 -16.89 -21.89
C ALA A 84 0.25 -17.40 -22.07
N ARG A 85 -0.58 -17.39 -21.02
CA ARG A 85 -2.02 -17.69 -21.14
C ARG A 85 -2.77 -16.59 -21.88
N LEU A 86 -2.52 -15.32 -21.57
CA LEU A 86 -3.13 -14.17 -22.25
C LEU A 86 -2.78 -14.13 -23.74
N GLU A 87 -1.57 -14.55 -24.12
CA GLU A 87 -1.13 -14.61 -25.52
C GLU A 87 -1.92 -15.59 -26.38
N LYS A 88 -2.48 -16.65 -25.77
CA LYS A 88 -3.31 -17.64 -26.47
C LYS A 88 -4.76 -17.19 -26.68
N LEU A 89 -5.20 -16.15 -25.97
CA LEU A 89 -6.54 -15.59 -26.12
C LEU A 89 -6.65 -14.75 -27.39
N THR A 90 -7.85 -14.69 -27.97
CA THR A 90 -8.17 -13.72 -29.03
C THR A 90 -8.01 -12.29 -28.50
N PRO A 91 -7.82 -11.28 -29.37
CA PRO A 91 -7.67 -9.90 -28.93
C PRO A 91 -8.85 -9.39 -28.06
N LEU A 92 -10.06 -9.87 -28.31
CA LEU A 92 -11.25 -9.51 -27.53
C LEU A 92 -11.20 -10.14 -26.14
N GLU A 93 -11.05 -11.47 -26.06
CA GLU A 93 -10.94 -12.19 -24.78
C GLU A 93 -9.77 -11.68 -23.93
N ARG A 94 -8.63 -11.37 -24.56
CA ARG A 94 -7.48 -10.76 -23.89
C ARG A 94 -7.81 -9.39 -23.31
N ALA A 95 -8.54 -8.56 -24.04
CA ALA A 95 -8.96 -7.24 -23.57
C ALA A 95 -9.93 -7.36 -22.38
N GLU A 96 -10.88 -8.29 -22.45
CA GLU A 96 -11.83 -8.56 -21.36
C GLU A 96 -11.14 -9.10 -20.11
N ALA A 97 -10.26 -10.09 -20.26
CA ALA A 97 -9.49 -10.65 -19.15
C ALA A 97 -8.60 -9.58 -18.48
N LEU A 98 -7.95 -8.72 -19.27
CA LEU A 98 -7.16 -7.61 -18.71
C LEU A 98 -8.02 -6.55 -18.03
N ARG A 99 -9.21 -6.26 -18.55
CA ARG A 99 -10.17 -5.34 -17.90
C ARG A 99 -10.60 -5.88 -16.54
N GLU A 100 -11.04 -7.13 -16.48
CA GLU A 100 -11.45 -7.77 -15.22
C GLU A 100 -10.31 -7.79 -14.19
N PHE A 101 -9.09 -8.09 -14.63
CA PHE A 101 -7.91 -8.04 -13.77
C PHE A 101 -7.64 -6.63 -13.24
N MET A 102 -7.72 -5.60 -14.10
CA MET A 102 -7.56 -4.21 -13.69
C MET A 102 -8.65 -3.78 -12.70
N GLU A 103 -9.91 -4.16 -12.94
CA GLU A 103 -11.02 -3.86 -12.04
C GLU A 103 -10.77 -4.42 -10.64
N ARG A 104 -10.43 -5.71 -10.53
CA ARG A 104 -10.09 -6.34 -9.24
C ARG A 104 -8.93 -5.64 -8.54
N ARG A 105 -7.86 -5.31 -9.28
CA ARG A 105 -6.69 -4.63 -8.71
C ARG A 105 -7.01 -3.19 -8.27
N LEU A 106 -7.84 -2.48 -9.01
CA LEU A 106 -8.32 -1.15 -8.66
C LEU A 106 -9.25 -1.20 -7.44
N GLU A 107 -10.10 -2.21 -7.33
CA GLU A 107 -10.94 -2.45 -6.15
C GLU A 107 -10.12 -2.78 -4.91
N GLU A 108 -9.12 -3.66 -5.01
CA GLU A 108 -8.18 -3.97 -3.94
C GLU A 108 -7.40 -2.73 -3.49
N ARG A 109 -6.83 -1.99 -4.44
CA ARG A 109 -6.15 -0.73 -4.16
C ARG A 109 -7.11 0.29 -3.55
N GLY A 110 -8.34 0.36 -4.04
CA GLY A 110 -9.39 1.23 -3.51
C GLY A 110 -9.75 0.88 -2.07
N ARG A 111 -9.93 -0.41 -1.75
CA ARG A 111 -10.13 -0.91 -0.39
C ARG A 111 -8.96 -0.56 0.52
N HIS A 112 -7.73 -0.75 0.03
CA HIS A 112 -6.52 -0.41 0.74
C HIS A 112 -6.45 1.09 1.07
N VAL A 113 -6.60 1.96 0.05
CA VAL A 113 -6.62 3.42 0.25
C VAL A 113 -7.74 3.83 1.20
N ARG A 114 -8.96 3.28 1.05
CA ARG A 114 -10.09 3.55 1.96
C ARG A 114 -9.79 3.16 3.41
N GLY A 115 -8.92 2.19 3.65
CA GLY A 115 -8.46 1.80 4.99
C GLY A 115 -7.58 2.86 5.67
N PHE A 116 -6.89 3.71 4.90
CA PHE A 116 -6.05 4.80 5.44
C PHE A 116 -6.79 6.13 5.57
N LEU A 117 -7.93 6.28 4.91
CA LEU A 117 -8.69 7.53 4.98
C LEU A 117 -9.34 7.68 6.36
N PRO A 118 -9.19 8.84 7.03
CA PRO A 118 -10.01 9.20 8.17
C PRO A 118 -11.49 9.05 7.85
N ARG A 119 -12.30 8.67 8.85
CA ARG A 119 -13.72 8.33 8.64
C ARG A 119 -14.49 9.50 8.03
N GLU A 120 -14.18 10.71 8.46
CA GLU A 120 -14.78 11.97 8.05
C GLU A 120 -14.45 12.26 6.58
N LEU A 121 -13.19 12.09 6.20
CA LEU A 121 -12.74 12.30 4.81
C LEU A 121 -13.34 11.27 3.87
N ARG A 122 -13.41 10.00 4.28
CA ARG A 122 -14.07 8.94 3.51
C ARG A 122 -15.54 9.27 3.24
N ALA A 123 -16.28 9.67 4.29
CA ALA A 123 -17.68 10.09 4.13
C ALA A 123 -17.81 11.29 3.19
N ARG A 124 -16.88 12.26 3.26
CA ARG A 124 -16.85 13.41 2.35
C ARG A 124 -16.64 12.99 0.90
N ILE A 125 -15.70 12.08 0.63
CA ILE A 125 -15.39 11.58 -0.72
C ILE A 125 -16.57 10.77 -1.29
N GLU A 126 -17.22 9.94 -0.48
CA GLU A 126 -18.35 9.11 -0.92
C GLU A 126 -19.56 9.95 -1.35
N ASN A 127 -19.80 11.06 -0.65
CA ASN A 127 -20.87 12.00 -0.97
C ASN A 127 -20.49 13.07 -2.01
N ALA A 128 -19.21 13.19 -2.37
CA ALA A 128 -18.75 14.15 -3.36
C ALA A 128 -19.11 13.70 -4.79
N PRO A 129 -19.40 14.66 -5.71
CA PRO A 129 -19.49 14.40 -7.14
C PRO A 129 -18.24 13.68 -7.69
N PRO A 130 -18.36 12.77 -8.69
CA PRO A 130 -17.25 11.96 -9.17
C PRO A 130 -16.00 12.74 -9.60
N ASP A 131 -16.17 13.94 -10.17
CA ASP A 131 -15.11 14.83 -10.62
C ASP A 131 -14.35 15.51 -9.47
N GLN A 132 -14.92 15.55 -8.27
CA GLN A 132 -14.30 16.12 -7.07
C GLN A 132 -13.55 15.09 -6.23
N ARG A 133 -13.83 13.79 -6.41
CA ARG A 133 -13.24 12.72 -5.59
C ARG A 133 -11.73 12.59 -5.76
N GLU A 134 -11.24 12.63 -7.01
CA GLU A 134 -9.81 12.49 -7.30
C GLU A 134 -8.98 13.64 -6.68
N PRO A 135 -9.34 14.93 -6.85
CA PRO A 135 -8.66 16.02 -6.16
C PRO A 135 -8.60 15.85 -4.63
N MET A 136 -9.71 15.44 -3.99
CA MET A 136 -9.73 15.23 -2.54
C MET A 136 -8.78 14.12 -2.07
N VAL A 137 -8.76 12.99 -2.79
CA VAL A 137 -7.84 11.88 -2.48
C VAL A 137 -6.39 12.32 -2.71
N ARG A 138 -6.13 13.05 -3.81
CA ARG A 138 -4.80 13.54 -4.15
C ARG A 138 -4.26 14.49 -3.07
N GLU A 139 -5.05 15.50 -2.69
CA GLU A 139 -4.70 16.45 -1.63
C GLU A 139 -4.40 15.73 -0.31
N PHE A 140 -5.23 14.76 0.08
CA PHE A 140 -4.98 13.96 1.28
C PHE A 140 -3.66 13.17 1.19
N CYS A 141 -3.41 12.51 0.06
CA CYS A 141 -2.16 11.77 -0.15
C CYS A 141 -0.94 12.69 -0.13
N GLU A 142 -1.02 13.89 -0.71
CA GLU A 142 0.06 14.88 -0.67
C GLU A 142 0.33 15.36 0.75
N ASN A 143 -0.72 15.70 1.51
CA ASN A 143 -0.58 16.12 2.91
C ASN A 143 -0.03 15.00 3.79
N ALA A 144 -0.54 13.78 3.64
CA ALA A 144 -0.05 12.60 4.36
C ALA A 144 1.45 12.35 4.06
N ARG A 145 1.86 12.44 2.79
CA ARG A 145 3.29 12.32 2.41
C ARG A 145 4.15 13.40 3.03
N ARG A 146 3.69 14.66 3.07
CA ARG A 146 4.43 15.75 3.72
C ARG A 146 4.58 15.51 5.22
N GLU A 147 3.49 15.14 5.89
CA GLU A 147 3.52 14.83 7.33
C GLU A 147 4.43 13.64 7.64
N ASP A 148 4.33 12.55 6.87
CA ASP A 148 5.16 11.36 7.05
C ASP A 148 6.63 11.66 6.74
N GLY A 149 6.90 12.46 5.71
CA GLY A 149 8.24 12.95 5.39
C GLY A 149 8.85 13.76 6.53
N ARG A 150 8.08 14.67 7.14
CA ARG A 150 8.52 15.46 8.30
C ARG A 150 8.78 14.58 9.52
N ARG A 151 7.84 13.68 9.85
CA ARG A 151 8.02 12.71 10.96
C ARG A 151 9.24 11.82 10.77
N MET A 152 9.51 11.41 9.52
CA MET A 152 10.69 10.63 9.16
C MET A 152 11.96 11.46 9.32
N LEU A 153 12.00 12.69 8.82
CA LEU A 153 13.12 13.61 9.02
C LEU A 153 13.41 13.84 10.51
N ASP A 154 12.39 14.11 11.32
CA ASP A 154 12.53 14.28 12.77
C ASP A 154 13.14 13.03 13.44
N ALA A 155 12.71 11.84 13.02
CA ALA A 155 13.24 10.58 13.54
C ALA A 155 14.70 10.36 13.14
N LEU A 156 15.05 10.64 11.88
CA LEU A 156 16.42 10.55 11.37
C LEU A 156 17.33 11.59 12.03
N ALA A 157 16.84 12.82 12.22
CA ALA A 157 17.56 13.89 12.89
C ALA A 157 17.95 13.51 14.31
N ARG A 158 17.01 12.95 15.09
CA ARG A 158 17.31 12.41 16.42
C ARG A 158 18.28 11.24 16.38
N ARG A 159 18.10 10.31 15.43
CA ARG A 159 18.94 9.11 15.34
C ARG A 159 20.38 9.48 14.97
N LEU A 160 20.59 10.43 14.05
CA LEU A 160 21.89 10.88 13.55
C LEU A 160 22.47 12.09 14.30
N GLU A 161 21.77 12.61 15.32
CA GLU A 161 22.18 13.80 16.08
C GLU A 161 22.41 15.02 15.17
N LEU A 162 21.54 15.21 14.18
CA LEU A 162 21.65 16.33 13.24
C LEU A 162 21.42 17.66 13.95
N ALA A 163 22.20 18.67 13.57
CA ALA A 163 22.02 20.03 14.05
C ALA A 163 20.68 20.60 13.56
N PRO A 164 19.97 21.43 14.36
CA PRO A 164 18.69 22.02 13.97
C PRO A 164 18.75 22.79 12.65
N GLU A 165 19.89 23.40 12.32
CA GLU A 165 20.11 24.16 11.09
C GLU A 165 20.11 23.26 9.85
N GLU A 166 20.63 22.03 9.98
CA GLU A 166 20.62 21.05 8.90
C GLU A 166 19.19 20.54 8.65
N VAL A 167 18.41 20.31 9.72
CA VAL A 167 17.00 19.94 9.61
C VAL A 167 16.21 21.05 8.90
N ALA A 168 16.36 22.29 9.34
CA ALA A 168 15.70 23.44 8.73
C ALA A 168 16.10 23.63 7.25
N ARG A 169 17.38 23.42 6.92
CA ARG A 169 17.86 23.42 5.53
C ARG A 169 17.15 22.35 4.70
N ILE A 170 17.02 21.12 5.21
CA ILE A 170 16.35 20.04 4.48
C ILE A 170 14.87 20.34 4.29
N GLU A 171 14.16 20.83 5.32
CA GLU A 171 12.72 21.17 5.25
C GLU A 171 12.39 22.22 4.18
N THR A 172 13.35 23.09 3.85
CA THR A 172 13.19 24.16 2.86
C THR A 172 13.53 23.75 1.42
N LEU A 173 14.01 22.53 1.21
CA LEU A 173 14.35 22.03 -0.13
C LEU A 173 13.08 21.80 -0.98
N PRO A 174 13.16 21.98 -2.31
CA PRO A 174 12.11 21.56 -3.23
C PRO A 174 11.76 20.07 -3.06
N GLU A 175 10.51 19.65 -3.31
CA GLU A 175 10.02 18.29 -3.00
C GLU A 175 10.94 17.15 -3.49
N GLY A 176 11.45 17.25 -4.72
CA GLY A 176 12.38 16.26 -5.27
C GLY A 176 13.73 16.21 -4.54
N GLN A 177 14.27 17.37 -4.14
CA GLN A 177 15.53 17.46 -3.40
C GLN A 177 15.35 17.09 -1.92
N HIS A 178 14.21 17.46 -1.32
CA HIS A 178 13.82 17.08 0.03
C HIS A 178 13.78 15.55 0.16
N PHE A 179 13.11 14.86 -0.77
CA PHE A 179 13.04 13.41 -0.75
C PHE A 179 14.42 12.75 -0.83
N GLU A 180 15.26 13.16 -1.78
CA GLU A 180 16.62 12.62 -1.92
C GLU A 180 17.47 12.88 -0.66
N ALA A 181 17.39 14.07 -0.06
CA ALA A 181 18.09 14.38 1.18
C ALA A 181 17.64 13.49 2.35
N VAL A 182 16.34 13.27 2.50
CA VAL A 182 15.80 12.38 3.54
C VAL A 182 16.22 10.92 3.30
N MET A 183 16.23 10.46 2.04
CA MET A 183 16.68 9.12 1.69
C MET A 183 18.17 8.92 1.95
N GLU A 184 18.99 9.94 1.73
CA GLU A 184 20.41 9.92 2.06
C GLU A 184 20.65 9.84 3.58
N LEU A 185 19.90 10.59 4.38
CA LEU A 185 19.93 10.44 5.85
C LEU A 185 19.52 9.02 6.27
N ARG A 186 18.49 8.46 5.64
CA ARG A 186 18.05 7.09 5.92
C ARG A 186 19.13 6.07 5.60
N ARG A 187 19.86 6.25 4.49
CA ARG A 187 21.00 5.41 4.13
C ARG A 187 22.09 5.47 5.21
N ARG A 188 22.46 6.67 5.67
CA ARG A 188 23.45 6.85 6.75
C ARG A 188 23.06 6.13 8.04
N VAL A 189 21.76 6.11 8.39
CA VAL A 189 21.28 5.33 9.54
C VAL A 189 21.53 3.84 9.33
N ILE A 190 21.20 3.28 8.16
CA ILE A 190 21.44 1.86 7.88
C ILE A 190 22.94 1.54 7.93
N GLU A 191 23.77 2.38 7.33
CA GLU A 191 25.23 2.18 7.34
C GLU A 191 25.80 2.23 8.75
N ARG A 192 25.32 3.17 9.59
CA ARG A 192 25.72 3.25 10.99
C ARG A 192 25.23 2.04 11.79
N ASP A 193 23.97 1.64 11.61
CA ASP A 193 23.41 0.47 12.30
C ASP A 193 24.19 -0.80 11.93
N VAL A 194 24.61 -0.98 10.66
CA VAL A 194 25.47 -2.09 10.25
C VAL A 194 26.87 -2.01 10.86
N ALA A 195 27.43 -0.80 10.97
CA ALA A 195 28.75 -0.61 11.60
C ALA A 195 28.72 -0.88 13.12
N GLU A 196 27.63 -0.50 13.80
CA GLU A 196 27.45 -0.65 15.25
C GLU A 196 27.02 -2.07 15.65
N GLU A 197 26.06 -2.65 14.91
CA GLU A 197 25.39 -3.91 15.29
C GLU A 197 25.86 -5.11 14.47
N GLY A 198 26.64 -4.87 13.41
CA GLY A 198 27.02 -5.88 12.43
C GLY A 198 25.97 -6.07 11.34
N LEU A 199 26.30 -6.94 10.38
CA LEU A 199 25.40 -7.23 9.27
C LEU A 199 24.15 -8.01 9.74
N PRO A 200 22.96 -7.70 9.19
CA PRO A 200 21.81 -8.57 9.35
C PRO A 200 22.12 -10.01 8.93
N THR A 201 21.51 -11.00 9.58
CA THR A 201 21.77 -12.43 9.31
C THR A 201 21.43 -12.86 7.87
N TRP A 202 20.60 -12.08 7.19
CA TRP A 202 20.21 -12.30 5.80
C TRP A 202 21.13 -11.57 4.80
N LEU A 203 22.13 -10.81 5.22
CA LEU A 203 22.97 -10.00 4.33
C LEU A 203 24.45 -10.42 4.43
N GLU A 204 25.05 -10.81 3.30
CA GLU A 204 26.47 -11.17 3.26
C GLU A 204 27.36 -9.93 3.13
N ALA A 205 28.60 -10.03 3.60
CA ALA A 205 29.55 -8.92 3.58
C ALA A 205 29.89 -8.44 2.16
N ALA A 206 30.02 -9.36 1.20
CA ALA A 206 30.27 -9.01 -0.19
C ALA A 206 29.09 -8.23 -0.81
N GLU A 207 27.86 -8.67 -0.54
CA GLU A 207 26.65 -8.00 -1.02
C GLU A 207 26.49 -6.62 -0.40
N TRP A 208 26.77 -6.48 0.89
CA TRP A 208 26.77 -5.19 1.56
C TRP A 208 27.78 -4.23 0.95
N ALA A 209 29.01 -4.69 0.70
CA ALA A 209 30.04 -3.88 0.05
C ALA A 209 29.63 -3.43 -1.35
N ASP A 210 28.88 -4.26 -2.10
CA ASP A 210 28.36 -3.87 -3.40
C ASP A 210 27.19 -2.88 -3.31
N VAL A 211 26.28 -3.09 -2.36
CA VAL A 211 25.16 -2.17 -2.10
C VAL A 211 25.67 -0.78 -1.71
N GLN A 212 26.72 -0.70 -0.88
CA GLN A 212 27.32 0.58 -0.46
C GLN A 212 27.92 1.40 -1.62
N LYS A 213 28.30 0.79 -2.74
CA LYS A 213 28.85 1.53 -3.89
C LYS A 213 27.75 2.22 -4.72
N LEU A 214 26.49 1.83 -4.51
CA LEU A 214 25.37 2.33 -5.29
C LEU A 214 24.98 3.76 -4.86
N PRO A 215 24.43 4.59 -5.77
CA PRO A 215 23.76 5.82 -5.40
C PRO A 215 22.54 5.55 -4.51
N THR A 216 22.04 6.56 -3.81
CA THR A 216 20.99 6.44 -2.78
C THR A 216 19.78 5.64 -3.23
N ARG A 217 19.20 5.94 -4.40
CA ARG A 217 18.02 5.22 -4.89
C ARG A 217 18.31 3.75 -5.27
N PRO A 218 19.30 3.43 -6.13
CA PRO A 218 19.69 2.04 -6.39
C PRO A 218 20.16 1.28 -5.14
N PHE A 219 20.73 1.96 -4.13
CA PHE A 219 21.06 1.36 -2.83
C PHE A 219 19.82 0.76 -2.17
N PHE A 220 18.72 1.52 -2.07
CA PHE A 220 17.48 1.02 -1.45
C PHE A 220 16.81 -0.06 -2.29
N GLU A 221 16.77 0.10 -3.61
CA GLU A 221 16.20 -0.92 -4.52
C GLU A 221 16.91 -2.26 -4.32
N ARG A 222 18.26 -2.27 -4.39
CA ARG A 222 19.03 -3.50 -4.19
C ARG A 222 18.94 -4.06 -2.77
N PHE A 223 18.97 -3.19 -1.75
CA PHE A 223 18.84 -3.60 -0.35
C PHE A 223 17.47 -4.24 -0.06
N HIS A 224 16.39 -3.69 -0.62
CA HIS A 224 15.05 -4.24 -0.51
C HIS A 224 14.89 -5.55 -1.28
N ASP A 225 15.47 -5.67 -2.48
CA ASP A 225 15.46 -6.90 -3.25
C ASP A 225 16.16 -8.05 -2.48
N LEU A 226 17.36 -7.80 -1.94
CA LEU A 226 18.08 -8.78 -1.12
C LEU A 226 17.28 -9.24 0.10
N ARG A 227 16.63 -8.29 0.80
CA ARG A 227 15.76 -8.60 1.93
C ARG A 227 14.56 -9.44 1.50
N ARG A 228 13.87 -9.04 0.43
CA ARG A 228 12.66 -9.74 -0.06
C ARG A 228 12.98 -11.17 -0.48
N ASP A 229 14.10 -11.39 -1.16
CA ASP A 229 14.50 -12.69 -1.68
C ASP A 229 14.86 -13.68 -0.55
N ARG A 230 15.41 -13.19 0.58
CA ARG A 230 15.91 -14.04 1.68
C ARG A 230 14.98 -14.14 2.89
N CYS A 231 14.24 -13.07 3.20
CA CYS A 231 13.28 -13.05 4.30
C CYS A 231 11.85 -13.43 3.87
N GLY A 232 11.61 -13.59 2.56
CA GLY A 232 10.27 -13.78 2.02
C GLY A 232 9.40 -12.51 2.11
N ARG A 233 8.23 -12.55 1.46
CA ARG A 233 7.26 -11.43 1.45
C ARG A 233 6.62 -11.15 2.81
N GLU A 234 6.72 -12.07 3.77
CA GLU A 234 6.12 -11.90 5.10
C GLU A 234 6.83 -10.84 5.95
N HIS A 235 8.08 -10.51 5.62
CA HIS A 235 8.84 -9.46 6.31
C HIS A 235 8.79 -8.10 5.62
N ASP A 236 8.21 -8.02 4.43
CA ASP A 236 7.79 -6.77 3.81
C ASP A 236 6.44 -6.39 4.42
N GLY A 237 6.46 -6.10 5.73
CA GLY A 237 5.33 -5.47 6.40
C GLY A 237 4.83 -4.35 5.48
N GLY A 238 3.52 -4.31 5.22
CA GLY A 238 2.93 -3.45 4.20
C GLY A 238 3.29 -1.96 4.38
N PRO A 239 2.64 -1.01 3.72
CA PRO A 239 3.01 0.41 3.81
C PRO A 239 2.96 1.05 5.23
N GLY A 240 2.66 0.30 6.29
CA GLY A 240 2.91 0.63 7.69
C GLY A 240 3.69 -0.43 8.50
N GLY A 241 4.50 -1.27 7.86
CA GLY A 241 5.42 -2.22 8.50
C GLY A 241 6.41 -1.52 9.42
N PRO A 242 7.03 -2.24 10.38
CA PRO A 242 7.78 -1.64 11.47
C PRO A 242 8.79 -0.63 10.93
N ARG A 243 8.69 0.60 11.44
CA ARG A 243 9.63 1.69 11.17
C ARG A 243 11.04 1.10 11.32
N PHE A 244 11.73 1.02 10.19
CA PHE A 244 13.05 0.42 10.02
C PHE A 244 14.00 0.86 11.14
N GLY A 245 14.12 0.01 12.15
CA GLY A 245 15.36 -0.23 12.88
C GLY A 245 15.71 -1.71 12.68
N PRO A 246 16.97 -2.11 12.83
CA PRO A 246 17.31 -3.52 12.97
C PRO A 246 16.42 -4.17 14.05
N PRO A 247 16.15 -5.48 13.97
CA PRO A 247 15.58 -6.18 15.11
C PRO A 247 16.53 -5.97 16.28
N ARG A 248 16.17 -5.07 17.21
CA ARG A 248 16.94 -4.83 18.43
C ARG A 248 17.20 -6.21 19.05
N ARG A 249 18.48 -6.61 19.16
CA ARG A 249 18.84 -7.84 19.88
C ARG A 249 18.34 -7.71 21.31
N GLY A 250 17.45 -8.62 21.67
CA GLY A 250 16.61 -8.57 22.86
C GLY A 250 15.15 -8.47 22.43
N GLU A 251 14.44 -9.60 22.48
CA GLU A 251 13.03 -9.77 22.16
C GLU A 251 12.11 -8.79 22.92
N HIS A 252 12.06 -7.56 22.43
CA HIS A 252 11.21 -6.50 22.92
C HIS A 252 10.32 -6.07 21.75
N PHE A 253 9.29 -6.88 21.51
CA PHE A 253 7.94 -6.45 21.13
C PHE A 253 7.89 -5.11 20.39
N GLN A 254 7.92 -5.15 19.06
CA GLN A 254 8.20 -3.95 18.27
C GLN A 254 6.98 -3.07 18.05
N SER A 255 5.78 -3.52 18.40
CA SER A 255 4.66 -2.61 18.61
C SER A 255 3.52 -3.28 19.38
N PRO A 256 2.66 -2.50 20.07
CA PRO A 256 1.37 -3.00 20.55
C PRO A 256 0.55 -3.72 19.47
N ARG A 257 0.78 -3.49 18.16
CA ARG A 257 0.08 -4.21 17.08
C ARG A 257 0.43 -5.70 17.02
N GLU A 258 1.65 -6.11 17.38
CA GLU A 258 2.06 -7.53 17.34
C GLU A 258 1.31 -8.42 18.34
N LEU A 259 0.71 -7.81 19.39
CA LEU A 259 -0.24 -8.50 20.27
C LEU A 259 -1.52 -8.89 19.56
N PHE A 260 -1.92 -8.06 18.59
CA PHE A 260 -3.24 -8.12 17.96
C PHE A 260 -3.21 -8.82 16.61
N GLU A 261 -2.03 -9.18 16.09
CA GLU A 261 -1.91 -9.92 14.85
C GLU A 261 -2.10 -11.43 15.10
N PRO A 262 -3.14 -12.06 14.51
CA PRO A 262 -3.35 -13.49 14.62
C PRO A 262 -2.21 -14.23 13.92
N ASP A 263 -1.79 -15.35 14.52
CA ASP A 263 -0.81 -16.25 13.90
C ASP A 263 -1.33 -16.74 12.54
N PRO A 264 -0.54 -16.72 11.45
CA PRO A 264 -0.93 -17.27 10.16
C PRO A 264 -1.47 -18.70 10.26
N ALA A 265 -0.88 -19.56 11.10
CA ALA A 265 -1.31 -20.95 11.27
C ALA A 265 -2.76 -21.05 11.82
N TRP A 266 -3.22 -20.07 12.59
CA TRP A 266 -4.60 -20.04 13.09
C TRP A 266 -5.61 -19.81 11.97
N ARG A 267 -5.21 -19.17 10.86
CA ARG A 267 -6.11 -18.99 9.71
C ARG A 267 -6.39 -20.32 9.05
N ASP A 268 -5.37 -21.14 8.84
CA ASP A 268 -5.50 -22.49 8.29
C ASP A 268 -6.36 -23.39 9.18
N GLU A 269 -6.20 -23.29 10.51
CA GLU A 269 -7.07 -23.99 11.47
C GLU A 269 -8.52 -23.47 11.40
N ALA A 270 -8.71 -22.15 11.36
CA ALA A 270 -10.03 -21.53 11.31
C ALA A 270 -10.78 -21.88 10.01
N GLU A 271 -10.09 -22.04 8.88
CA GLU A 271 -10.72 -22.42 7.61
C GLU A 271 -11.36 -23.81 7.64
N ARG A 272 -10.84 -24.71 8.48
CA ARG A 272 -11.40 -26.06 8.67
C ARG A 272 -12.66 -26.06 9.54
N LEU A 273 -12.96 -24.96 10.23
CA LEU A 273 -14.15 -24.83 11.06
C LEU A 273 -15.34 -24.30 10.27
N PRO A 274 -16.58 -24.65 10.70
CA PRO A 274 -17.80 -24.00 10.20
C PRO A 274 -17.74 -22.48 10.34
N SER A 275 -18.37 -21.77 9.42
CA SER A 275 -18.27 -20.30 9.26
C SER A 275 -18.55 -19.52 10.56
N GLU A 276 -19.53 -20.00 11.32
CA GLU A 276 -20.03 -19.46 12.59
C GLU A 276 -19.05 -19.67 13.75
N GLN A 277 -18.11 -20.61 13.63
CA GLN A 277 -17.11 -20.93 14.66
C GLN A 277 -15.76 -20.24 14.42
N ARG A 278 -15.48 -19.78 13.19
CA ARG A 278 -14.17 -19.21 12.81
C ARG A 278 -13.81 -17.97 13.62
N LYS A 279 -14.76 -17.04 13.76
CA LYS A 279 -14.54 -15.79 14.49
C LYS A 279 -14.33 -16.04 15.99
N PRO A 280 -15.21 -16.76 16.71
CA PRO A 280 -14.98 -17.12 18.12
C PRO A 280 -13.64 -17.83 18.35
N PHE A 281 -13.24 -18.73 17.42
CA PHE A 281 -11.97 -19.42 17.49
C PHE A 281 -10.77 -18.44 17.43
N LEU A 282 -10.75 -17.57 16.43
CA LEU A 282 -9.66 -16.58 16.26
C LEU A 282 -9.61 -15.59 17.44
N GLU A 283 -10.77 -15.13 17.92
CA GLU A 283 -10.86 -14.23 19.08
C GLU A 283 -10.36 -14.91 20.36
N GLY A 284 -10.69 -16.18 20.58
CA GLY A 284 -10.19 -16.98 21.69
C GLY A 284 -8.67 -17.16 21.65
N ARG A 285 -8.12 -17.61 20.52
CA ARG A 285 -6.67 -17.78 20.34
C ARG A 285 -5.90 -16.47 20.53
N LEU A 286 -6.41 -15.38 19.96
CA LEU A 286 -5.80 -14.07 20.09
C LEU A 286 -5.80 -13.59 21.55
N ARG A 287 -6.93 -13.77 22.26
CA ARG A 287 -7.03 -13.44 23.68
C ARG A 287 -6.01 -14.20 24.53
N GLU A 288 -5.89 -15.52 24.35
CA GLU A 288 -4.92 -16.33 25.11
C GLU A 288 -3.48 -15.86 24.83
N ARG A 289 -3.12 -15.65 23.56
CA ARG A 289 -1.80 -15.12 23.21
C ARG A 289 -1.52 -13.76 23.83
N ILE A 290 -2.51 -12.87 23.87
CA ILE A 290 -2.37 -11.57 24.53
C ILE A 290 -2.11 -11.76 26.03
N LEU A 291 -2.89 -12.62 26.70
CA LEU A 291 -2.73 -12.91 28.12
C LEU A 291 -1.35 -13.51 28.43
N ASP A 292 -0.89 -14.48 27.64
CA ASP A 292 0.43 -15.10 27.79
C ASP A 292 1.56 -14.07 27.63
N ARG A 293 1.46 -13.22 26.60
CA ARG A 293 2.45 -12.17 26.34
C ARG A 293 2.46 -11.09 27.42
N LEU A 294 1.31 -10.76 27.99
CA LEU A 294 1.21 -9.83 29.12
C LEU A 294 1.74 -10.46 30.41
N ALA A 295 1.48 -11.75 30.65
CA ALA A 295 2.00 -12.49 31.81
C ALA A 295 3.52 -12.56 31.82
N ALA A 296 4.15 -12.71 30.65
CA ALA A 296 5.60 -12.69 30.50
C ALA A 296 6.21 -11.29 30.72
N ARG A 297 5.41 -10.24 30.92
CA ARG A 297 5.84 -8.83 30.93
C ARG A 297 5.20 -8.05 32.08
N PRO A 298 5.63 -8.33 33.32
CA PRO A 298 5.10 -7.66 34.51
C PRO A 298 5.34 -6.15 34.49
N GLU A 299 6.23 -5.66 33.63
CA GLU A 299 6.35 -4.23 33.41
C GLU A 299 5.06 -3.66 32.80
N LEU A 300 4.42 -4.30 31.82
CA LEU A 300 3.32 -3.73 31.02
C LEU A 300 1.98 -3.65 31.75
N ILE A 301 1.71 -4.60 32.65
CA ILE A 301 0.45 -4.75 33.35
C ILE A 301 0.73 -5.30 34.75
N THR A 302 -0.02 -4.87 35.76
CA THR A 302 0.13 -5.45 37.11
C THR A 302 -0.52 -6.84 37.17
N PRO A 303 -0.12 -7.71 38.12
CA PRO A 303 -0.78 -9.01 38.30
C PRO A 303 -2.30 -8.89 38.49
N GLU A 304 -2.78 -7.88 39.22
CA GLU A 304 -4.21 -7.65 39.47
C GLU A 304 -4.97 -7.28 38.19
N GLN A 305 -4.35 -6.46 37.34
CA GLN A 305 -4.91 -6.12 36.03
C GLN A 305 -4.92 -7.33 35.09
N LEU A 306 -3.89 -8.19 35.14
CA LEU A 306 -3.85 -9.42 34.37
C LEU A 306 -4.96 -10.39 34.80
N GLU A 307 -5.17 -10.57 36.11
CA GLU A 307 -6.29 -11.37 36.63
C GLU A 307 -7.64 -10.79 36.21
N LEU A 308 -7.80 -9.47 36.25
CA LEU A 308 -9.01 -8.82 35.74
C LEU A 308 -9.24 -9.16 34.26
N LEU A 309 -8.22 -9.08 33.41
CA LEU A 309 -8.33 -9.45 31.99
C LEU A 309 -8.72 -10.91 31.79
N ARG A 310 -8.25 -11.83 32.63
CA ARG A 310 -8.63 -13.26 32.57
C ARG A 310 -10.13 -13.49 32.81
N THR A 311 -10.80 -12.61 33.56
CA THR A 311 -12.26 -12.72 33.77
C THR A 311 -13.10 -12.18 32.60
N LYS A 312 -12.48 -11.43 31.67
CA LYS A 312 -13.20 -10.75 30.60
C LYS A 312 -13.15 -11.51 29.29
N GLN A 313 -14.19 -11.36 28.48
CA GLN A 313 -14.32 -11.93 27.13
C GLN A 313 -14.83 -10.88 26.14
N GLY A 314 -14.64 -11.14 24.85
CA GLY A 314 -15.17 -10.33 23.75
C GLY A 314 -14.86 -8.83 23.89
N ALA A 315 -15.90 -8.00 23.81
CA ALA A 315 -15.78 -6.55 23.88
C ALA A 315 -15.28 -6.05 25.26
N GLU A 316 -15.67 -6.72 26.35
CA GLU A 316 -15.23 -6.34 27.70
C GLU A 316 -13.72 -6.53 27.86
N PHE A 317 -13.17 -7.62 27.30
CA PHE A 317 -11.73 -7.88 27.31
C PHE A 317 -10.97 -6.77 26.59
N GLN A 318 -11.43 -6.38 25.39
CA GLN A 318 -10.78 -5.32 24.61
C GLN A 318 -10.83 -3.96 25.30
N SER A 319 -11.94 -3.62 25.98
CA SER A 319 -12.05 -2.39 26.76
C SER A 319 -11.08 -2.39 27.93
N ALA A 320 -11.12 -3.44 28.75
CA ALA A 320 -10.24 -3.57 29.92
C ALA A 320 -8.75 -3.58 29.52
N LEU A 321 -8.40 -4.22 28.41
CA LEU A 321 -7.03 -4.24 27.89
C LEU A 321 -6.57 -2.84 27.49
N ARG A 322 -7.43 -2.06 26.82
CA ARG A 322 -7.11 -0.68 26.44
C ARG A 322 -6.91 0.21 27.66
N ASP A 323 -7.76 0.06 28.68
CA ASP A 323 -7.67 0.84 29.91
C ASP A 323 -6.40 0.51 30.70
N ALA A 324 -6.05 -0.78 30.81
CA ALA A 324 -4.83 -1.24 31.45
C ALA A 324 -3.56 -0.67 30.76
N LEU A 325 -3.53 -0.70 29.42
CA LEU A 325 -2.39 -0.18 28.65
C LEU A 325 -2.32 1.35 28.65
N ARG A 326 -3.46 2.05 28.72
CA ARG A 326 -3.50 3.53 28.78
C ARG A 326 -2.96 4.06 30.10
N GLY A 327 -3.37 3.49 31.23
CA GLY A 327 -2.92 3.96 32.56
C GLY A 327 -1.39 3.92 32.72
N LYS A 328 -0.74 2.94 32.08
CA LYS A 328 0.73 2.85 32.11
C LYS A 328 1.42 3.87 31.20
N ALA A 329 0.84 4.21 30.04
CA ALA A 329 1.39 5.25 29.16
C ALA A 329 1.51 6.59 29.88
N GLU A 330 0.48 6.98 30.65
CA GLU A 330 0.49 8.19 31.48
C GLU A 330 1.52 8.14 32.62
N THR A 331 1.79 6.94 33.14
CA THR A 331 2.77 6.74 34.24
C THR A 331 4.21 6.75 33.73
N LEU A 332 4.45 6.19 32.53
CA LEU A 332 5.76 6.20 31.87
C LEU A 332 6.15 7.59 31.36
N GLU A 333 5.20 8.38 30.89
CA GLU A 333 5.45 9.76 30.48
C GLU A 333 5.88 10.67 31.64
N LYS A 334 5.38 10.41 32.85
CA LYS A 334 5.74 11.18 34.06
C LYS A 334 7.10 10.84 34.66
N ARG A 335 7.76 9.74 34.28
CA ARG A 335 9.13 9.43 34.72
C ARG A 335 10.14 10.35 34.05
N THR A 336 10.94 11.03 34.86
CA THR A 336 11.95 11.99 34.39
C THR A 336 13.03 11.28 33.56
N PRO A 337 13.69 11.97 32.60
CA PRO A 337 14.71 11.34 31.73
C PRO A 337 15.85 10.62 32.48
N ARG A 338 16.08 11.00 33.74
CA ARG A 338 17.12 10.43 34.61
C ARG A 338 16.75 9.04 35.17
N GLU A 339 15.45 8.71 35.21
CA GLU A 339 14.92 7.42 35.67
C GLU A 339 14.66 6.42 34.53
N ARG A 340 14.95 6.84 33.28
CA ARG A 340 14.77 6.04 32.06
C ARG A 340 16.07 5.38 31.56
N ARG A 341 17.21 5.70 32.16
CA ARG A 341 18.49 5.00 32.00
C ARG A 341 18.67 4.05 33.17
#